data_AF-A0ABC8TJS5-F1
#
_entry.id   AF-A0ABC8TJS5-F1
#
_cell.length_a   1.000
_cell.length_b   1.000
_cell.length_c   1.000
_cell.angle_alpha   90.00
_cell.angle_beta   90.00
_cell.angle_gamma   90.00
#
_symmetry.space_group_name_H-M   'P 1'
#
loop_
_entity.id
_entity.type
_entity.pdbx_description
1 polymer ?
#
loop_
_entity_poly.entity_id
_entity_poly.type
_entity_poly.pdbx_seq_one_letter_code
_entity_poly.pdbx_strand_id
1 'polypeptide(L)'
;MELVLCKWLFAFLLCFWLIFSVAFSVKGLPGNSKVRGVNLGGWLVVEGWIKPSLFDGIPNGDMLDGTEVQFKSVTLQKYVSADNGGGMNVTVDKDVPLSWETFRLWRVSDSVFQFRTSQGQFLTCDGGFVYATAESPLATETFYIERNFNTRVHIRLKSGTYLQASKASQITADYRGTPGWDNNAATFEMMIIANNLHGDYQLANGFGYAKAKEVLKRHRNSFITVDDFNFLYRHGINTVRIPVGWWIAFDPNPPAPFIGGSLEALDNAFSWAQ
;
A
#
# COMPACT_ATOMS: atom_id res chain seq x y z
N MET A 1 -40.31 46.64 -30.16
CA MET A 1 -40.42 46.94 -28.71
C MET A 1 -39.88 45.81 -27.83
N GLU A 2 -39.83 44.56 -28.30
CA GLU A 2 -39.39 43.40 -27.49
C GLU A 2 -37.87 43.31 -27.26
N LEU A 3 -37.04 43.81 -28.20
CA LEU A 3 -35.58 43.70 -28.08
C LEU A 3 -34.97 44.61 -27.00
N VAL A 4 -35.67 45.67 -26.61
CA VAL A 4 -35.19 46.63 -25.59
C VAL A 4 -35.44 46.06 -24.20
N LEU A 5 -36.60 45.43 -23.96
CA LEU A 5 -36.97 44.85 -22.66
C LEU A 5 -36.00 43.75 -22.20
N CYS A 6 -35.51 42.93 -23.15
CA CYS A 6 -34.60 41.81 -22.86
C CYS A 6 -33.20 42.27 -22.40
N LYS A 7 -32.72 43.41 -22.89
CA LYS A 7 -31.42 43.99 -22.47
C LYS A 7 -31.46 44.53 -21.05
N TRP A 8 -32.57 45.14 -20.64
CA TRP A 8 -32.74 45.65 -19.27
C TRP A 8 -32.95 44.52 -18.26
N LEU A 9 -33.62 43.44 -18.64
CA LEU A 9 -33.78 42.25 -17.79
C LEU A 9 -32.44 41.54 -17.53
N PHE A 10 -31.61 41.41 -18.57
CA PHE A 10 -30.25 40.87 -18.44
C PHE A 10 -29.36 41.74 -17.56
N ALA A 11 -29.41 43.06 -17.73
CA ALA A 11 -28.66 43.99 -16.89
C ALA A 11 -29.12 43.93 -15.41
N PHE A 12 -30.43 43.78 -15.16
CA PHE A 12 -30.96 43.67 -13.81
C PHE A 12 -30.56 42.35 -13.14
N LEU A 13 -30.60 41.22 -13.87
CA LEU A 13 -30.15 39.92 -13.38
C LEU A 13 -28.63 39.89 -13.11
N LEU A 14 -27.83 40.52 -13.97
CA LEU A 14 -26.38 40.63 -13.78
C LEU A 14 -26.05 41.50 -12.54
N CYS A 15 -26.77 42.60 -12.35
CA CYS A 15 -26.64 43.43 -11.15
C CYS A 15 -27.08 42.68 -9.88
N PHE A 16 -28.14 41.87 -9.93
CA PHE A 16 -28.56 41.06 -8.79
C PHE A 16 -27.51 39.99 -8.43
N TRP A 17 -26.86 39.40 -9.43
CA TRP A 17 -25.74 38.45 -9.22
C TRP A 17 -24.53 39.11 -8.55
N LEU A 18 -24.20 40.36 -8.92
CA LEU A 18 -23.09 41.13 -8.34
C LEU A 18 -23.40 41.68 -6.93
N ILE A 19 -24.67 41.93 -6.61
CA ILE A 19 -25.09 42.41 -5.28
C ILE A 19 -25.15 41.26 -4.26
N PHE A 20 -25.48 40.04 -4.71
CA PHE A 20 -25.56 38.85 -3.85
C PHE A 20 -24.33 37.94 -3.90
N SER A 21 -23.32 38.26 -4.70
CA SER A 21 -22.01 37.63 -4.58
C SER A 21 -21.36 38.11 -3.29
N VAL A 22 -21.68 37.44 -2.19
CA VAL A 22 -20.88 37.49 -0.96
C VAL A 22 -19.52 36.92 -1.35
N ALA A 23 -18.57 37.81 -1.66
CA ALA A 23 -17.18 37.45 -1.73
C ALA A 23 -16.80 36.95 -0.32
N PHE A 24 -16.66 35.64 -0.17
CA PHE A 24 -16.02 35.06 1.00
C PHE A 24 -14.55 35.48 0.96
N SER A 25 -14.28 36.69 1.46
CA SER A 25 -12.93 37.10 1.78
C SER A 25 -12.53 36.32 3.02
N VAL A 26 -11.61 35.36 2.85
CA VAL A 26 -10.92 34.77 3.99
C VAL A 26 -10.22 35.93 4.69
N LYS A 27 -10.69 36.29 5.88
CA LYS A 27 -10.10 37.37 6.66
C LYS A 27 -8.67 36.98 6.96
N GLY A 28 -7.73 37.53 6.18
CA GLY A 28 -6.31 37.30 6.37
C GLY A 28 -5.91 37.65 7.80
N LEU A 29 -4.91 36.95 8.34
CA LEU A 29 -4.39 37.26 9.66
C LEU A 29 -4.05 38.75 9.74
N PRO A 30 -4.56 39.50 10.73
CA PRO A 30 -4.31 40.93 10.82
C PRO A 30 -2.80 41.18 10.88
N GLY A 31 -2.33 42.16 10.09
CA GLY A 31 -0.89 42.45 9.94
C GLY A 31 -0.21 42.60 11.30
N ASN A 32 0.89 41.85 11.50
CA ASN A 32 1.62 41.53 12.74
C ASN A 32 1.18 40.30 13.56
N SER A 33 0.17 39.54 13.17
CA SER A 33 -0.18 38.30 13.88
C SER A 33 0.83 37.18 13.62
N LYS A 34 1.43 36.62 14.68
CA LYS A 34 2.33 35.47 14.59
C LYS A 34 1.58 34.24 14.08
N VAL A 35 2.11 33.58 13.05
CA VAL A 35 1.61 32.28 12.57
C VAL A 35 2.06 31.19 13.55
N ARG A 36 1.09 30.43 14.06
CA ARG A 36 1.31 29.27 14.93
C ARG A 36 0.62 28.10 14.26
N GLY A 37 1.43 27.26 13.62
CA GLY A 37 0.96 26.16 12.79
C GLY A 37 1.23 24.79 13.38
N VAL A 38 0.34 23.83 13.12
CA VAL A 38 0.57 22.41 13.36
C VAL A 38 0.34 21.60 12.08
N ASN A 39 0.87 20.38 12.03
CA ASN A 39 0.64 19.45 10.94
C ASN A 39 -0.30 18.33 11.41
N LEU A 40 -1.38 18.10 10.66
CA LEU A 40 -2.36 17.04 10.93
C LEU A 40 -1.96 15.76 10.18
N GLY A 41 -0.74 15.28 10.44
CA GLY A 41 -0.18 14.06 9.86
C GLY A 41 -0.92 12.81 10.32
N GLY A 42 -0.94 11.78 9.50
CA GLY A 42 -1.65 10.54 9.79
C GLY A 42 -3.17 10.60 9.63
N TRP A 43 -3.78 11.75 9.28
CA TRP A 43 -5.23 11.88 9.14
C TRP A 43 -5.76 11.47 7.75
N LEU A 44 -5.52 12.28 6.71
CA LEU A 44 -5.99 12.00 5.34
C LEU A 44 -5.00 11.15 4.54
N VAL A 45 -3.72 11.21 4.90
CA VAL A 45 -2.66 10.30 4.47
C VAL A 45 -2.28 9.50 5.70
N VAL A 46 -2.50 8.19 5.68
CA VAL A 46 -2.21 7.34 6.84
C VAL A 46 -0.76 6.89 6.83
N GLU A 47 -0.18 6.80 8.01
CA GLU A 47 1.22 6.43 8.19
C GLU A 47 1.31 5.44 9.35
N GLY A 48 1.83 4.25 9.10
CA GLY A 48 1.91 3.19 10.11
C GLY A 48 2.78 3.53 11.31
N TRP A 49 3.72 4.47 11.19
CA TRP A 49 4.50 4.95 12.33
C TRP A 49 3.74 5.95 13.22
N ILE A 50 2.72 6.63 12.70
CA ILE A 50 1.83 7.52 13.47
C ILE A 50 0.67 6.73 14.08
N LYS A 51 0.04 5.87 13.28
CA LYS A 51 -1.10 5.04 13.70
C LYS A 51 -0.90 3.58 13.29
N PRO A 52 -0.02 2.83 13.99
CA PRO A 52 0.26 1.42 13.67
C PRO A 52 -0.97 0.54 13.69
N SER A 53 -1.89 0.80 14.64
CA SER A 53 -3.08 -0.01 14.86
C SER A 53 -4.07 -0.05 13.68
N LEU A 54 -3.88 0.78 12.66
CA LEU A 54 -4.66 0.67 11.42
C LEU A 54 -4.30 -0.59 10.63
N PHE A 55 -3.12 -1.17 10.83
CA PHE A 55 -2.58 -2.27 10.04
C PHE A 55 -2.68 -3.65 10.72
N ASP A 56 -2.93 -3.70 12.04
CA ASP A 56 -2.93 -4.94 12.85
C ASP A 56 -3.87 -6.04 12.34
N GLY A 57 -4.98 -5.67 11.71
CA GLY A 57 -5.99 -6.61 11.23
C GLY A 57 -5.73 -7.21 9.85
N ILE A 58 -4.62 -6.85 9.18
CA ILE A 58 -4.33 -7.31 7.83
C ILE A 58 -3.88 -8.78 7.88
N PRO A 59 -4.55 -9.71 7.17
CA PRO A 59 -4.08 -11.10 7.07
C PRO A 59 -2.66 -11.15 6.50
N ASN A 60 -1.73 -11.87 7.12
CA ASN A 60 -0.31 -11.88 6.74
C ASN A 60 0.23 -10.44 6.58
N GLY A 61 -0.04 -9.56 7.55
CA GLY A 61 0.37 -8.15 7.54
C GLY A 61 1.89 -7.92 7.65
N ASP A 62 2.67 -8.97 7.91
CA ASP A 62 4.13 -8.97 7.80
C ASP A 62 4.63 -9.25 6.36
N MET A 63 3.70 -9.49 5.42
CA MET A 63 3.95 -9.78 4.00
C MET A 63 3.20 -8.78 3.11
N LEU A 64 3.23 -7.49 3.43
CA LEU A 64 2.62 -6.45 2.61
C LEU A 64 3.39 -6.25 1.30
N ASP A 65 2.76 -5.58 0.33
CA ASP A 65 3.42 -5.26 -0.93
C ASP A 65 4.72 -4.46 -0.71
N GLY A 66 5.79 -4.93 -1.33
CA GLY A 66 7.15 -4.39 -1.20
C GLY A 66 7.96 -4.97 -0.04
N THR A 67 7.40 -5.86 0.78
CA THR A 67 8.14 -6.55 1.85
C THR A 67 9.34 -7.31 1.28
N GLU A 68 10.51 -7.13 1.89
CA GLU A 68 11.73 -7.85 1.52
C GLU A 68 11.84 -9.14 2.33
N VAL A 69 12.02 -10.26 1.64
CA VAL A 69 12.09 -11.60 2.22
C VAL A 69 13.30 -12.38 1.71
N GLN A 70 13.72 -13.34 2.51
CA GLN A 70 14.72 -14.35 2.15
C GLN A 70 14.17 -15.74 2.44
N PHE A 71 14.55 -16.72 1.62
CA PHE A 71 14.16 -18.12 1.78
C PHE A 71 15.39 -18.99 1.99
N LYS A 72 15.37 -19.83 3.02
CA LYS A 72 16.41 -20.82 3.30
C LYS A 72 15.83 -22.23 3.23
N SER A 73 16.43 -23.10 2.43
CA SER A 73 16.06 -24.52 2.39
C SER A 73 16.41 -25.17 3.73
N VAL A 74 15.46 -25.88 4.33
CA VAL A 74 15.71 -26.61 5.58
C VAL A 74 16.58 -27.84 5.38
N THR A 75 16.56 -28.45 4.20
CA THR A 75 17.33 -29.66 3.89
C THR A 75 18.75 -29.34 3.46
N LEU A 76 18.94 -28.33 2.61
CA LEU A 76 20.28 -27.94 2.13
C LEU A 76 20.98 -26.97 3.09
N GLN A 77 20.24 -26.29 3.96
CA GLN A 77 20.74 -25.18 4.79
C GLN A 77 21.34 -24.04 3.95
N LYS A 78 20.86 -23.87 2.71
CA LYS A 78 21.29 -22.84 1.77
C LYS A 78 20.15 -21.88 1.43
N TYR A 79 20.50 -20.66 1.04
CA TYR A 79 19.57 -19.61 0.64
C TYR A 79 19.23 -19.68 -0.84
N VAL A 80 17.99 -19.33 -1.16
CA VAL A 80 17.51 -19.15 -2.53
C VAL A 80 18.14 -17.87 -3.09
N SER A 81 18.81 -17.96 -4.25
CA SER A 81 19.49 -16.87 -4.93
C SER A 81 18.96 -16.67 -6.34
N ALA A 82 18.65 -15.44 -6.72
CA ALA A 82 18.60 -15.02 -8.12
C ALA A 82 19.98 -14.50 -8.52
N ASP A 83 20.84 -15.39 -9.00
CA ASP A 83 22.22 -15.06 -9.35
C ASP A 83 22.29 -13.87 -10.33
N ASN A 84 23.32 -13.03 -10.18
CA ASN A 84 23.46 -11.73 -10.86
C ASN A 84 22.31 -10.73 -10.58
N GLY A 85 21.49 -10.98 -9.55
CA GLY A 85 20.39 -10.12 -9.13
C GLY A 85 19.13 -10.28 -9.99
N GLY A 86 19.11 -11.23 -10.93
CA GLY A 86 18.05 -11.47 -11.90
C GLY A 86 18.57 -11.61 -13.34
N GLY A 87 17.77 -12.21 -14.21
CA GLY A 87 18.09 -12.46 -15.62
C GLY A 87 18.55 -13.88 -15.94
N MET A 88 18.58 -14.79 -14.96
CA MET A 88 19.01 -16.18 -15.13
C MET A 88 18.24 -17.16 -14.22
N ASN A 89 18.75 -18.37 -14.05
CA ASN A 89 18.16 -19.39 -13.17
C ASN A 89 18.21 -18.95 -11.69
N VAL A 90 17.25 -19.44 -10.93
CA VAL A 90 17.25 -19.34 -9.46
C VAL A 90 17.89 -20.60 -8.88
N THR A 91 18.79 -20.43 -7.92
CA THR A 91 19.56 -21.51 -7.27
C THR A 91 19.31 -21.53 -5.77
N VAL A 92 19.75 -22.60 -5.10
CA VAL A 92 19.65 -22.77 -3.64
C VAL A 92 21.00 -23.25 -3.10
N ASP A 93 22.03 -22.41 -3.22
CA ASP A 93 23.44 -22.78 -3.02
C ASP A 93 24.22 -21.89 -2.05
N LYS A 94 23.67 -20.73 -1.63
CA LYS A 94 24.40 -19.75 -0.82
C LYS A 94 24.35 -20.03 0.67
N ASP A 95 25.47 -19.88 1.36
CA ASP A 95 25.58 -19.98 2.82
C ASP A 95 25.12 -18.73 3.56
N VAL A 96 25.39 -17.56 2.96
CA VAL A 96 25.12 -16.25 3.56
C VAL A 96 24.29 -15.44 2.57
N PRO A 97 23.14 -14.90 3.00
CA PRO A 97 22.31 -14.11 2.12
C PRO A 97 22.82 -12.67 2.03
N LEU A 98 22.75 -12.12 0.82
CA LEU A 98 23.05 -10.74 0.48
C LEU A 98 21.89 -10.20 -0.39
N SER A 99 22.20 -9.33 -1.35
CA SER A 99 21.22 -8.67 -2.20
C SER A 99 20.54 -9.61 -3.20
N TRP A 100 21.21 -10.68 -3.65
CA TRP A 100 20.67 -11.60 -4.67
C TRP A 100 19.76 -12.68 -4.08
N GLU A 101 19.85 -12.90 -2.77
CA GLU A 101 18.99 -13.82 -2.02
C GLU A 101 17.76 -13.12 -1.43
N THR A 102 17.67 -11.80 -1.62
CA THR A 102 16.58 -10.96 -1.11
C THR A 102 15.58 -10.65 -2.22
N PHE A 103 14.32 -11.01 -1.98
CA PHE A 103 13.22 -10.82 -2.92
C PHE A 103 12.19 -9.85 -2.34
N ARG A 104 11.63 -8.99 -3.18
CA ARG A 104 10.46 -8.17 -2.82
C ARG A 104 9.18 -8.92 -3.15
N LEU A 105 8.28 -8.98 -2.18
CA LEU A 105 6.93 -9.51 -2.37
C LEU A 105 6.10 -8.50 -3.14
N TRP A 106 5.55 -8.94 -4.27
CA TRP A 106 4.47 -8.27 -4.95
C TRP A 106 3.17 -8.95 -4.56
N ARG A 107 2.33 -8.25 -3.80
CA ARG A 107 1.17 -8.86 -3.13
C ARG A 107 -0.05 -8.83 -4.03
N VAL A 108 -0.55 -10.02 -4.37
CA VAL A 108 -1.79 -10.20 -5.15
C VAL A 108 -2.98 -10.46 -4.23
N SER A 109 -2.79 -11.28 -3.20
CA SER A 109 -3.76 -11.49 -2.11
C SER A 109 -3.04 -11.79 -0.80
N ASP A 110 -3.78 -12.17 0.24
CA ASP A 110 -3.26 -12.66 1.52
C ASP A 110 -2.33 -13.87 1.42
N SER A 111 -2.53 -14.78 0.47
CA SER A 111 -1.70 -15.97 0.27
C SER A 111 -1.02 -16.03 -1.11
N VAL A 112 -1.26 -15.06 -1.99
CA VAL A 112 -0.80 -15.08 -3.37
C VAL A 112 0.17 -13.94 -3.63
N PHE A 113 1.36 -14.30 -4.11
CA PHE A 113 2.48 -13.40 -4.25
C PHE A 113 3.22 -13.64 -5.56
N GLN A 114 3.93 -12.62 -6.00
CA GLN A 114 4.95 -12.72 -7.03
C GLN A 114 6.25 -12.22 -6.41
N PHE A 115 7.38 -12.79 -6.82
CA PHE A 115 8.68 -12.44 -6.23
C PHE A 115 9.46 -11.59 -7.22
N ARG A 116 9.87 -10.40 -6.79
CA ARG A 116 10.66 -9.48 -7.58
C ARG A 116 12.10 -9.45 -7.08
N THR A 117 13.07 -9.63 -7.98
CA THR A 117 14.49 -9.61 -7.66
C THR A 117 15.03 -8.19 -7.47
N SER A 118 16.29 -8.08 -7.04
CA SER A 118 16.97 -6.79 -6.87
C SER A 118 17.09 -5.98 -8.17
N GLN A 119 17.23 -6.65 -9.32
CA GLN A 119 17.28 -6.00 -10.65
C GLN A 119 15.88 -5.81 -11.27
N GLY A 120 14.82 -6.23 -10.57
CA GLY A 120 13.46 -5.91 -10.91
C GLY A 120 12.72 -6.95 -11.76
N GLN A 121 13.35 -8.08 -12.09
CA GLN A 121 12.71 -9.21 -12.75
C GLN A 121 11.82 -9.99 -11.77
N PHE A 122 10.86 -10.72 -12.30
CA PHE A 122 9.97 -11.60 -11.56
C PHE A 122 10.40 -13.06 -11.71
N LEU A 123 10.15 -13.83 -10.65
CA LEU A 123 10.33 -15.27 -10.68
C LEU A 123 9.22 -15.90 -11.54
N THR A 124 9.63 -16.79 -12.44
CA THR A 124 8.74 -17.56 -13.32
C THR A 124 9.07 -19.03 -13.13
N CYS A 125 8.03 -19.87 -13.04
CA CYS A 125 8.23 -21.30 -13.18
C CYS A 125 7.93 -21.73 -14.62
N ASP A 126 8.93 -22.30 -15.30
CA ASP A 126 8.79 -22.87 -16.64
C ASP A 126 9.52 -24.20 -16.73
N GLY A 127 8.94 -25.18 -17.42
CA GLY A 127 9.55 -26.51 -17.60
C GLY A 127 9.92 -27.25 -16.30
N GLY A 128 9.32 -26.89 -15.16
CA GLY A 128 9.64 -27.46 -13.84
C GLY A 128 10.83 -26.81 -13.12
N PHE A 129 11.40 -25.74 -13.65
CA PHE A 129 12.47 -24.95 -13.04
C PHE A 129 12.01 -23.52 -12.78
N VAL A 130 12.66 -22.84 -11.83
CA VAL A 130 12.38 -21.42 -11.55
C VAL A 130 13.50 -20.55 -12.12
N TYR A 131 13.09 -19.52 -12.85
CA TYR A 131 13.93 -18.51 -13.47
C TYR A 131 13.55 -17.13 -12.95
N ALA A 132 14.45 -16.16 -13.05
CA ALA A 132 14.20 -14.77 -12.68
C ALA A 132 14.35 -13.85 -13.90
N THR A 133 13.67 -14.14 -15.00
CA THR A 133 13.85 -13.45 -16.29
C THR A 133 12.68 -12.56 -16.70
N ALA A 134 11.50 -12.71 -16.09
CA ALA A 134 10.31 -11.98 -16.50
C ALA A 134 10.39 -10.49 -16.13
N GLU A 135 10.19 -9.59 -17.09
CA GLU A 135 10.17 -8.14 -16.83
C GLU A 135 8.83 -7.63 -16.28
N SER A 136 7.78 -8.42 -16.42
CA SER A 136 6.44 -8.09 -15.97
C SER A 136 5.73 -9.31 -15.40
N PRO A 137 4.95 -9.14 -14.32
CA PRO A 137 4.28 -10.26 -13.69
C PRO A 137 3.01 -10.66 -14.46
N LEU A 138 2.91 -11.93 -14.85
CA LEU A 138 1.71 -12.56 -15.39
C LEU A 138 1.27 -13.72 -14.49
N ALA A 139 0.34 -14.55 -14.98
CA ALA A 139 -0.17 -15.70 -14.23
C ALA A 139 0.91 -16.76 -13.94
N THR A 140 1.96 -16.83 -14.77
CA THR A 140 3.09 -17.77 -14.62
C THR A 140 4.10 -17.36 -13.55
N GLU A 141 4.09 -16.09 -13.15
CA GLU A 141 4.94 -15.52 -12.10
C GLU A 141 4.27 -15.54 -10.72
N THR A 142 3.14 -16.25 -10.60
CA THR A 142 2.27 -16.22 -9.42
C THR A 142 2.44 -17.47 -8.58
N PHE A 143 2.73 -17.26 -7.29
CA PHE A 143 3.00 -18.31 -6.31
C PHE A 143 2.05 -18.17 -5.11
N TYR A 144 1.68 -19.30 -4.54
CA TYR A 144 0.94 -19.40 -3.29
C TYR A 144 1.93 -19.66 -2.17
N ILE A 145 1.88 -18.84 -1.12
CA ILE A 145 2.69 -19.05 0.08
C ILE A 145 1.79 -19.57 1.18
N GLU A 146 2.07 -20.80 1.61
CA GLU A 146 1.44 -21.44 2.76
C GLU A 146 2.45 -21.35 3.91
N ARG A 147 2.04 -20.86 5.09
CA ARG A 147 2.93 -20.68 6.25
C ARG A 147 2.44 -21.46 7.46
N ASN A 148 3.37 -21.94 8.28
CA ASN A 148 3.06 -22.39 9.64
C ASN A 148 3.42 -21.31 10.68
N PHE A 149 3.14 -21.59 11.95
CA PHE A 149 3.39 -20.65 13.06
C PHE A 149 4.88 -20.38 13.34
N ASN A 150 5.80 -21.20 12.81
CA ASN A 150 7.23 -21.22 13.16
C ASN A 150 8.12 -20.78 11.97
N THR A 151 7.68 -19.77 11.21
CA THR A 151 8.38 -19.18 10.03
C THR A 151 8.59 -20.09 8.83
N ARG A 152 8.17 -21.36 8.88
CA ARG A 152 8.27 -22.27 7.75
C ARG A 152 7.19 -21.98 6.72
N VAL A 153 7.58 -22.13 5.47
CA VAL A 153 6.71 -21.90 4.33
C VAL A 153 6.82 -23.04 3.33
N HIS A 154 5.72 -23.26 2.64
CA HIS A 154 5.65 -24.01 1.39
C HIS A 154 5.25 -23.05 0.29
N ILE A 155 5.92 -23.14 -0.86
CA ILE A 155 5.62 -22.33 -2.02
C ILE A 155 5.01 -23.24 -3.07
N ARG A 156 3.81 -22.89 -3.55
CA ARG A 156 3.02 -23.73 -4.45
C ARG A 156 2.62 -22.97 -5.70
N LEU A 157 2.62 -23.66 -6.84
CA LEU A 157 2.11 -23.13 -8.10
C LEU A 157 0.58 -23.19 -8.16
N LYS A 158 -0.01 -22.45 -9.10
CA LYS A 158 -1.45 -22.54 -9.40
C LYS A 158 -1.89 -23.97 -9.76
N SER A 159 -1.02 -24.78 -10.35
CA SER A 159 -1.28 -26.19 -10.68
C SER A 159 -1.47 -27.08 -9.45
N GLY A 160 -1.06 -26.63 -8.26
CA GLY A 160 -1.03 -27.44 -7.05
C GLY A 160 0.35 -28.03 -6.72
N THR A 161 1.31 -27.96 -7.64
CA THR A 161 2.66 -28.49 -7.41
C THR A 161 3.47 -27.59 -6.50
N TYR A 162 4.19 -28.17 -5.55
CA TYR A 162 5.07 -27.44 -4.62
C TYR A 162 6.48 -27.29 -5.19
N LEU A 163 7.11 -26.16 -4.90
CA LEU A 163 8.52 -25.94 -5.15
C LEU A 163 9.36 -26.75 -4.17
N GLN A 164 10.53 -27.23 -4.61
CA GLN A 164 11.50 -27.91 -3.76
C GLN A 164 12.93 -27.52 -4.10
N ALA A 165 13.80 -27.58 -3.09
CA ALA A 165 15.24 -27.49 -3.25
C ALA A 165 15.80 -28.88 -3.60
N SER A 166 16.27 -29.03 -4.83
CA SER A 166 16.82 -30.29 -5.33
C SER A 166 18.23 -30.55 -4.78
N LYS A 167 18.68 -31.80 -4.83
CA LYS A 167 20.06 -32.17 -4.44
C LYS A 167 21.14 -31.52 -5.33
N ALA A 168 20.77 -30.99 -6.49
CA ALA A 168 21.66 -30.26 -7.39
C ALA A 168 21.68 -28.74 -7.09
N SER A 169 21.17 -28.32 -5.94
CA SER A 169 21.08 -26.91 -5.53
C SER A 169 20.25 -26.03 -6.49
N GLN A 170 19.23 -26.63 -7.10
CA GLN A 170 18.27 -25.92 -7.94
C GLN A 170 16.91 -25.87 -7.25
N ILE A 171 16.11 -24.86 -7.58
CA ILE A 171 14.70 -24.83 -7.20
C ILE A 171 13.85 -25.40 -8.36
N THR A 172 13.11 -26.46 -8.06
CA THR A 172 12.28 -27.19 -9.04
C THR A 172 10.83 -27.24 -8.58
N ALA A 173 9.90 -27.39 -9.52
CA ALA A 173 8.46 -27.43 -9.27
C ALA A 173 7.86 -28.80 -9.58
N ASP A 174 8.38 -29.82 -8.90
CA ASP A 174 8.06 -31.23 -9.15
C ASP A 174 7.92 -32.06 -7.86
N TYR A 175 7.73 -31.40 -6.70
CA TYR A 175 7.50 -32.11 -5.45
C TYR A 175 6.22 -32.95 -5.53
N ARG A 176 6.32 -34.21 -5.11
CA ARG A 176 5.23 -35.18 -5.23
C ARG A 176 4.33 -35.18 -3.99
N GLY A 177 3.06 -34.86 -4.19
CA GLY A 177 2.06 -34.83 -3.13
C GLY A 177 2.10 -33.53 -2.31
N THR A 178 1.46 -33.54 -1.14
CA THR A 178 1.43 -32.41 -0.22
C THR A 178 2.54 -32.58 0.83
N PRO A 179 3.49 -31.63 0.95
CA PRO A 179 4.54 -31.71 1.95
C PRO A 179 3.99 -31.59 3.37
N GLY A 180 4.58 -32.34 4.30
CA GLY A 180 4.44 -32.09 5.72
C GLY A 180 5.25 -30.85 6.15
N TRP A 181 5.13 -30.47 7.42
CA TRP A 181 5.94 -29.40 8.02
C TRP A 181 7.27 -29.88 8.61
N ASP A 182 7.63 -31.13 8.36
CA ASP A 182 8.91 -31.75 8.69
C ASP A 182 10.05 -31.20 7.83
N ASN A 183 11.29 -31.63 8.09
CA ASN A 183 12.44 -31.22 7.30
C ASN A 183 12.46 -31.97 5.96
N ASN A 184 11.74 -31.45 4.96
CA ASN A 184 11.69 -31.99 3.61
C ASN A 184 12.12 -30.96 2.55
N ALA A 185 12.34 -31.44 1.33
CA ALA A 185 12.88 -30.62 0.23
C ALA A 185 11.98 -29.45 -0.20
N ALA A 186 10.67 -29.51 0.07
CA ALA A 186 9.72 -28.43 -0.23
C ALA A 186 9.57 -27.40 0.89
N THR A 187 10.23 -27.62 2.04
CA THR A 187 10.11 -26.75 3.20
C THR A 187 11.23 -25.72 3.23
N PHE A 188 10.84 -24.45 3.33
CA PHE A 188 11.75 -23.31 3.43
C PHE A 188 11.47 -22.54 4.72
N GLU A 189 12.51 -21.98 5.33
CA GLU A 189 12.37 -20.94 6.34
C GLU A 189 12.31 -19.58 5.63
N MET A 190 11.26 -18.81 5.88
CA MET A 190 11.12 -17.46 5.34
C MET A 190 11.45 -16.42 6.42
N MET A 191 12.37 -15.52 6.09
CA MET A 191 12.75 -14.40 6.95
C MET A 191 12.24 -13.10 6.34
N ILE A 192 11.58 -12.28 7.16
CA ILE A 192 11.23 -10.90 6.81
C ILE A 192 12.45 -10.01 7.09
N ILE A 193 13.01 -9.40 6.06
CA ILE A 193 14.20 -8.55 6.15
C ILE A 193 13.80 -7.08 6.34
N ALA A 194 12.79 -6.63 5.60
CA ALA A 194 12.24 -5.29 5.76
C ALA A 194 10.74 -5.28 5.42
N ASN A 195 9.94 -4.65 6.29
CA ASN A 195 8.53 -4.37 6.08
C ASN A 195 8.23 -2.95 6.57
N ASN A 196 8.83 -1.96 5.92
CA ASN A 196 8.83 -0.56 6.39
C ASN A 196 7.77 0.30 5.70
N LEU A 197 7.04 -0.24 4.72
CA LEU A 197 6.07 0.49 3.93
C LEU A 197 4.68 0.32 4.54
N HIS A 198 4.19 1.36 5.22
CA HIS A 198 2.87 1.35 5.84
C HIS A 198 2.13 2.67 5.55
N GLY A 199 1.49 2.74 4.39
CA GLY A 199 0.63 3.88 4.01
C GLY A 199 -0.71 3.44 3.41
N ASP A 200 -1.44 4.39 2.83
CA ASP A 200 -2.74 4.12 2.17
C ASP A 200 -2.68 2.98 1.16
N TYR A 201 -1.58 2.88 0.39
CA TYR A 201 -1.39 1.82 -0.59
C TYR A 201 -1.36 0.44 0.07
N GLN A 202 -0.50 0.24 1.07
CA GLN A 202 -0.37 -1.05 1.75
C GLN A 202 -1.62 -1.39 2.57
N LEU A 203 -2.27 -0.40 3.19
CA LEU A 203 -3.52 -0.63 3.91
C LEU A 203 -4.61 -1.12 2.95
N ALA A 204 -4.76 -0.46 1.81
CA ALA A 204 -5.81 -0.79 0.85
C ALA A 204 -5.54 -2.10 0.09
N ASN A 205 -4.29 -2.35 -0.30
CA ASN A 205 -3.88 -3.63 -0.90
C ASN A 205 -4.01 -4.79 0.11
N GLY A 206 -3.63 -4.57 1.38
CA GLY A 206 -3.64 -5.59 2.43
C GLY A 206 -5.04 -6.02 2.87
N PHE A 207 -5.94 -5.07 3.14
CA PHE A 207 -7.32 -5.37 3.52
C PHE A 207 -8.25 -5.67 2.35
N GLY A 208 -7.88 -5.23 1.14
CA GLY A 208 -8.79 -5.13 0.01
C GLY A 208 -9.79 -3.97 0.15
N TYR A 209 -10.43 -3.61 -0.96
CA TYR A 209 -11.22 -2.38 -1.10
C TYR A 209 -12.30 -2.20 -0.02
N ALA A 210 -13.15 -3.21 0.17
CA ALA A 210 -14.32 -3.08 1.04
C ALA A 210 -13.93 -2.84 2.51
N LYS A 211 -12.97 -3.61 3.03
CA LYS A 211 -12.54 -3.49 4.42
C LYS A 211 -11.67 -2.25 4.62
N ALA A 212 -10.79 -1.91 3.68
CA ALA A 212 -10.02 -0.68 3.72
C ALA A 212 -10.92 0.57 3.77
N LYS A 213 -12.01 0.58 2.99
CA LYS A 213 -13.01 1.66 3.02
C LYS A 213 -13.67 1.83 4.38
N GLU A 214 -14.03 0.74 5.04
CA GLU A 214 -14.57 0.78 6.39
C GLU A 214 -13.54 1.34 7.40
N VAL A 215 -12.30 0.87 7.33
CA VAL A 215 -11.20 1.28 8.22
C VAL A 215 -10.87 2.76 8.05
N LEU A 216 -10.65 3.21 6.81
CA LEU A 216 -10.29 4.59 6.51
C LEU A 216 -11.43 5.57 6.79
N LYS A 217 -12.69 5.19 6.50
CA LYS A 217 -13.85 6.02 6.86
C LYS A 217 -13.94 6.23 8.37
N ARG A 218 -13.79 5.17 9.17
CA ARG A 218 -13.77 5.27 10.63
C ARG A 218 -12.63 6.16 11.10
N HIS A 219 -11.44 5.96 10.58
CA HIS A 219 -10.25 6.73 10.93
C HIS A 219 -10.45 8.22 10.65
N ARG A 220 -10.84 8.58 9.42
CA ARG A 220 -11.06 9.99 9.04
C ARG A 220 -12.13 10.67 9.89
N ASN A 221 -13.14 9.93 10.34
CA ASN A 221 -14.24 10.47 11.16
C ASN A 221 -13.93 10.56 12.67
N SER A 222 -12.84 9.97 13.14
CA SER A 222 -12.54 9.88 14.59
C SER A 222 -11.13 10.32 14.98
N PHE A 223 -10.21 10.42 14.03
CA PHE A 223 -8.81 10.74 14.31
C PHE A 223 -8.59 12.24 14.52
N ILE A 224 -9.22 13.08 13.68
CA ILE A 224 -9.30 14.53 13.83
C ILE A 224 -10.76 14.92 13.69
N THR A 225 -11.22 15.77 14.61
CA THR A 225 -12.60 16.21 14.74
C THR A 225 -12.67 17.73 14.90
N VAL A 226 -13.88 18.29 14.88
CA VAL A 226 -14.11 19.71 15.17
C VAL A 226 -13.58 20.12 16.56
N ASP A 227 -13.60 19.22 17.54
CA ASP A 227 -13.12 19.51 18.89
C ASP A 227 -11.61 19.72 18.91
N ASP A 228 -10.86 19.05 18.03
CA ASP A 228 -9.42 19.28 17.85
C ASP A 228 -9.18 20.68 17.28
N PHE A 229 -9.98 21.14 16.32
CA PHE A 229 -9.88 22.52 15.79
C PHE A 229 -10.21 23.56 16.87
N ASN A 230 -11.27 23.32 17.65
CA ASN A 230 -11.61 24.16 18.82
C ASN A 230 -10.48 24.21 19.84
N PHE A 231 -9.82 23.06 20.09
CA PHE A 231 -8.65 22.98 20.96
C PHE A 231 -7.50 23.82 20.42
N LEU A 232 -7.15 23.68 19.14
CA LEU A 232 -6.08 24.46 18.50
C LEU A 232 -6.34 25.96 18.61
N TYR A 233 -7.56 26.40 18.27
CA TYR A 233 -7.99 27.79 18.35
C TYR A 233 -7.83 28.36 19.78
N ARG A 234 -8.33 27.64 20.80
CA ARG A 234 -8.23 28.06 22.22
C ARG A 234 -6.79 28.19 22.72
N HIS A 235 -5.84 27.50 22.09
CA HIS A 235 -4.42 27.57 22.41
C HIS A 235 -3.65 28.53 21.48
N GLY A 236 -4.36 29.34 20.69
CA GLY A 236 -3.77 30.36 19.82
C GLY A 236 -3.08 29.79 18.58
N ILE A 237 -3.33 28.53 18.22
CA ILE A 237 -2.88 27.93 16.95
C ILE A 237 -3.88 28.37 15.88
N ASN A 238 -3.37 29.01 14.82
CA ASN A 238 -4.18 29.70 13.81
C ASN A 238 -3.90 29.20 12.39
N THR A 239 -3.19 28.09 12.25
CA THR A 239 -2.85 27.49 10.96
C THR A 239 -2.72 25.98 11.12
N VAL A 240 -3.22 25.24 10.14
CA VAL A 240 -3.02 23.79 10.05
C VAL A 240 -2.49 23.44 8.67
N ARG A 241 -1.54 22.52 8.62
CA ARG A 241 -1.13 21.83 7.38
C ARG A 241 -1.81 20.47 7.36
N ILE A 242 -2.49 20.17 6.26
CA ILE A 242 -3.13 18.87 6.04
C ILE A 242 -2.42 18.19 4.85
N PRO A 243 -1.72 17.07 5.05
CA PRO A 243 -1.21 16.27 3.96
C PRO A 243 -2.37 15.67 3.15
N VAL A 244 -2.30 15.74 1.83
CA VAL A 244 -3.27 15.12 0.92
C VAL A 244 -2.54 14.24 -0.07
N GLY A 245 -3.07 13.03 -0.28
CA GLY A 245 -2.58 12.12 -1.31
C GLY A 245 -3.02 12.59 -2.70
N TRP A 246 -2.19 12.38 -3.72
CA TRP A 246 -2.50 12.79 -5.11
C TRP A 246 -3.83 12.21 -5.62
N TRP A 247 -4.23 11.03 -5.10
CA TRP A 247 -5.46 10.33 -5.48
C TRP A 247 -6.73 11.09 -5.09
N ILE A 248 -6.66 12.05 -4.15
CA ILE A 248 -7.81 12.86 -3.74
C ILE A 248 -8.46 13.60 -4.91
N ALA A 249 -7.68 13.92 -5.96
CA ALA A 249 -8.17 14.59 -7.16
C ALA A 249 -9.21 13.76 -7.95
N PHE A 250 -9.31 12.47 -7.66
CA PHE A 250 -10.20 11.51 -8.32
C PHE A 250 -11.33 11.03 -7.39
N ASP A 251 -11.52 11.67 -6.23
CA ASP A 251 -12.62 11.34 -5.34
C ASP A 251 -13.98 11.55 -6.01
N PRO A 252 -14.99 10.71 -5.69
CA PRO A 252 -14.98 9.65 -4.68
C PRO A 252 -14.41 8.31 -5.16
N ASN A 253 -13.93 8.22 -6.41
CA ASN A 253 -13.52 6.98 -7.06
C ASN A 253 -12.06 7.05 -7.53
N PRO A 254 -11.09 7.13 -6.61
CA PRO A 254 -9.68 7.17 -6.98
C PRO A 254 -9.23 5.88 -7.68
N PRO A 255 -8.11 5.94 -8.44
CA PRO A 255 -7.54 4.74 -9.05
C PRO A 255 -7.14 3.73 -7.98
N ALA A 256 -7.30 2.44 -8.30
CA ALA A 256 -6.92 1.35 -7.41
C ALA A 256 -5.41 1.38 -7.06
N PRO A 257 -5.02 0.97 -5.84
CA PRO A 257 -5.88 0.46 -4.77
C PRO A 257 -6.42 1.57 -3.83
N PHE A 258 -6.18 2.86 -4.13
CA PHE A 258 -6.53 3.94 -3.21
C PHE A 258 -8.04 4.02 -2.94
N ILE A 259 -8.38 4.56 -1.77
CA ILE A 259 -9.75 4.58 -1.27
C ILE A 259 -10.23 6.02 -1.07
N GLY A 260 -11.32 6.37 -1.73
CA GLY A 260 -11.85 7.73 -1.71
C GLY A 260 -12.53 8.13 -0.41
N GLY A 261 -12.98 9.37 -0.34
CA GLY A 261 -13.59 10.00 0.84
C GLY A 261 -12.61 10.85 1.64
N SER A 262 -11.44 11.17 1.08
CA SER A 262 -10.53 12.14 1.67
C SER A 262 -10.99 13.57 1.38
N LEU A 263 -11.65 13.80 0.24
CA LEU A 263 -12.21 15.10 -0.13
C LEU A 263 -13.32 15.54 0.81
N GLU A 264 -14.26 14.65 1.14
CA GLU A 264 -15.32 14.91 2.12
C GLU A 264 -14.74 15.28 3.50
N ALA A 265 -13.69 14.57 3.94
CA ALA A 265 -13.01 14.87 5.20
C ALA A 265 -12.25 16.22 5.15
N LEU A 266 -11.70 16.58 3.99
CA LEU A 266 -11.06 17.88 3.77
C LEU A 266 -12.07 19.04 3.80
N ASP A 267 -13.25 18.86 3.20
CA ASP A 267 -14.33 19.84 3.23
C ASP A 267 -14.83 20.11 4.66
N ASN A 268 -14.89 19.05 5.48
CA ASN A 268 -15.15 19.18 6.91
C ASN A 268 -14.07 20.03 7.60
N ALA A 269 -12.79 19.80 7.30
CA ALA A 269 -11.68 20.59 7.85
C ALA A 269 -11.82 22.08 7.52
N PHE A 270 -12.19 22.42 6.27
CA PHE A 270 -12.43 23.80 5.88
C PHE A 270 -13.61 24.42 6.62
N SER A 271 -14.67 23.63 6.86
CA SER A 271 -15.84 24.08 7.62
C SER A 271 -15.50 24.31 9.10
N TRP A 272 -14.67 23.46 9.70
CA TRP A 272 -14.23 23.59 11.09
C TRP A 272 -13.22 24.73 11.31
N ALA A 273 -12.54 25.18 10.25
CA ALA A 273 -11.54 26.24 10.30
C ALA A 273 -12.09 27.67 10.13
N GLN A 274 -13.40 27.82 9.93
CA GLN A 274 -14.08 29.12 9.82
C GLN A 274 -14.20 29.83 11.17
#